data_AF-I0KAP7-F1
#
_entry.id   AF-I0KAP7-F1
#
_cell.length_a   1.000
_cell.length_b   1.000
_cell.length_c   1.000
_cell.angle_alpha   90.00
_cell.angle_beta   90.00
_cell.angle_gamma   90.00
#
_symmetry.space_group_name_H-M   'P 1'
#
loop_
_entity.id
_entity.type
_entity.pdbx_description
1 polymer ?
#
loop_
_entity_poly.entity_id
_entity_poly.type
_entity_poly.pdbx_seq_one_letter_code
_entity_poly.pdbx_strand_id
1 'polypeptide(L)'
;MNRLSRTLVLGLLTLLPFVQSCKKSNPIDPQPTTPATEVAGTYQLTYAQAPSGTLSLTDYSGTINVTRVDDSSVNLRLLIVEKATNEQSDVDLGNVELLRQAGKILLSADGQQAGSYQNGTIEVLGHSPDGTLTLRGKR
;
A
#
# COMPACT_ATOMS: atom_id res chain seq x y z
N MET A 1 63.81 -67.76 1.24
CA MET A 1 64.97 -66.85 1.14
C MET A 1 64.75 -65.88 -0.01
N ASN A 2 65.18 -64.63 0.20
CA ASN A 2 65.16 -63.47 -0.72
C ASN A 2 63.82 -62.74 -0.87
N ARG A 3 63.72 -61.41 -0.83
CA ARG A 3 64.64 -60.31 -0.45
C ARG A 3 63.76 -59.06 -0.24
N LEU A 4 64.10 -58.24 0.75
CA LEU A 4 63.59 -56.88 0.97
C LEU A 4 63.78 -55.98 -0.26
N SER A 5 62.83 -55.09 -0.55
CA SER A 5 63.15 -53.67 -0.85
C SER A 5 61.91 -52.77 -0.87
N ARG A 6 61.85 -51.87 0.12
CA ARG A 6 61.46 -50.45 0.08
C ARG A 6 60.51 -49.99 -1.05
N THR A 7 59.37 -49.43 -0.67
CA THR A 7 59.00 -48.06 -1.08
C THR A 7 58.03 -47.46 -0.04
N LEU A 8 58.51 -46.41 0.59
CA LEU A 8 57.80 -45.49 1.46
C LEU A 8 56.92 -44.60 0.57
N VAL A 9 55.60 -44.61 0.74
CA VAL A 9 54.72 -43.57 0.19
C VAL A 9 53.98 -42.92 1.35
N LEU A 10 54.52 -41.77 1.74
CA LEU A 10 53.92 -40.82 2.68
C LEU A 10 52.77 -40.12 1.93
N GLY A 11 51.53 -40.55 2.17
CA GLY A 11 50.33 -39.96 1.58
C GLY A 11 49.65 -39.00 2.55
N LEU A 12 50.23 -37.81 2.74
CA LEU A 12 49.57 -36.66 3.36
C LEU A 12 49.01 -35.78 2.22
N LEU A 13 47.69 -35.82 1.98
CA LEU A 13 47.03 -34.79 1.16
C LEU A 13 45.53 -34.63 1.51
N THR A 14 45.30 -33.63 2.37
CA THR A 14 44.17 -32.69 2.43
C THR A 14 42.73 -33.19 2.31
N LEU A 15 42.01 -33.06 3.43
CA LEU A 15 40.56 -32.88 3.51
C LEU A 15 40.10 -31.76 2.55
N LEU A 16 39.25 -32.09 1.59
CA LEU A 16 38.43 -31.12 0.86
C LEU A 16 37.34 -30.60 1.80
N PRO A 17 37.23 -29.28 2.08
CA PRO A 17 35.96 -28.75 2.53
C PRO A 17 34.99 -28.84 1.37
N PHE A 18 33.89 -29.56 1.56
CA PHE A 18 32.69 -29.35 0.77
C PHE A 18 32.31 -27.89 0.93
N VAL A 19 32.71 -27.05 -0.03
CA VAL A 19 32.03 -25.79 -0.28
C VAL A 19 30.61 -26.16 -0.68
N GLN A 20 29.70 -26.18 0.30
CA GLN A 20 28.29 -26.05 0.01
C GLN A 20 28.18 -24.78 -0.82
N SER A 21 27.95 -24.97 -2.11
CA SER A 21 27.54 -23.91 -3.01
C SER A 21 26.28 -23.33 -2.38
N CYS A 22 26.45 -22.24 -1.64
CA CYS A 22 25.38 -21.30 -1.37
C CYS A 22 24.88 -20.90 -2.75
N LYS A 23 23.80 -21.54 -3.21
CA LYS A 23 22.98 -21.01 -4.30
C LYS A 23 22.63 -19.60 -3.84
N LYS A 24 23.34 -18.62 -4.40
CA LYS A 24 23.02 -17.21 -4.35
C LYS A 24 21.58 -17.16 -4.85
N SER A 25 20.64 -17.06 -3.92
CA SER A 25 19.25 -16.81 -4.21
C SER A 25 19.25 -15.62 -5.16
N ASN A 26 18.72 -15.83 -6.36
CA ASN A 26 18.51 -14.74 -7.31
C ASN A 26 17.83 -13.60 -6.54
N PRO A 27 18.24 -12.34 -6.75
CA PRO A 27 17.48 -11.23 -6.22
C PRO A 27 16.04 -11.45 -6.67
N ILE A 28 15.13 -11.61 -5.70
CA ILE A 28 13.70 -11.54 -5.97
C ILE A 28 13.53 -10.12 -6.49
N ASP A 29 13.36 -9.98 -7.80
CA ASP A 29 12.95 -8.69 -8.36
C ASP A 29 11.73 -8.25 -7.55
N PRO A 30 11.72 -7.03 -6.99
CA PRO A 30 10.62 -6.58 -6.17
C PRO A 30 9.36 -6.68 -7.02
N GLN A 31 8.44 -7.55 -6.59
CA GLN A 31 7.17 -7.74 -7.28
C GLN A 31 6.49 -6.36 -7.40
N PRO A 32 5.99 -5.98 -8.59
CA PRO A 32 5.37 -4.67 -8.76
C PRO A 32 4.26 -4.50 -7.73
N THR A 33 4.33 -3.42 -6.96
CA THR A 33 3.33 -3.10 -5.94
C THR A 33 1.96 -2.99 -6.59
N THR A 34 1.02 -3.78 -6.10
CA THR A 34 -0.37 -3.76 -6.58
C THR A 34 -1.00 -2.40 -6.27
N PRO A 35 -1.99 -1.93 -7.06
CA PRO A 35 -2.70 -0.69 -6.76
C PRO A 35 -3.25 -0.67 -5.33
N ALA A 36 -3.85 -1.76 -4.86
CA ALA A 36 -4.40 -1.81 -3.50
C ALA A 36 -3.34 -1.71 -2.41
N THR A 37 -2.17 -2.34 -2.58
CA THR A 37 -1.04 -2.17 -1.63
C THR A 37 -0.52 -0.73 -1.64
N GLU A 38 -0.53 -0.07 -2.79
CA GLU A 38 -0.06 1.31 -2.92
C GLU A 38 -1.01 2.30 -2.23
N VAL A 39 -2.34 2.12 -2.33
CA VAL A 39 -3.35 3.03 -1.78
C VAL A 39 -3.74 2.69 -0.33
N ALA A 40 -3.51 1.48 0.16
CA ALA A 40 -3.87 1.12 1.53
C ALA A 40 -3.18 2.03 2.57
N GLY A 41 -3.92 2.43 3.61
CA GLY A 41 -3.42 3.25 4.70
C GLY A 41 -4.46 4.21 5.28
N THR A 42 -4.03 4.94 6.31
CA THR A 42 -4.81 6.02 6.92
C THR A 42 -4.26 7.35 6.46
N TYR A 43 -5.14 8.22 5.98
CA TYR A 43 -4.80 9.52 5.45
C TYR A 43 -5.43 10.60 6.32
N GLN A 44 -4.62 11.55 6.78
CA GLN A 44 -5.13 12.69 7.53
C GLN A 44 -5.73 13.68 6.56
N LEU A 45 -6.94 14.17 6.87
CA LEU A 45 -7.65 15.13 6.03
C LEU A 45 -6.87 16.45 5.95
N THR A 46 -6.52 16.87 4.74
CA THR A 46 -5.80 18.11 4.43
C THR A 46 -6.64 19.10 3.62
N TYR A 47 -7.80 18.67 3.12
CA TYR A 47 -8.77 19.53 2.46
C TYR A 47 -10.16 18.89 2.52
N ALA A 48 -11.19 19.71 2.71
CA ALA A 48 -12.57 19.29 2.59
C ALA A 48 -13.45 20.41 2.04
N GLN A 49 -14.27 20.09 1.06
CA GLN A 49 -15.24 21.00 0.46
C GLN A 49 -16.58 20.30 0.34
N ALA A 50 -17.56 20.85 1.04
CA ALA A 50 -18.96 20.49 0.91
C ALA A 50 -19.63 21.39 -0.14
N PRO A 51 -20.85 21.04 -0.60
CA PRO A 51 -21.59 21.91 -1.51
C PRO A 51 -21.87 23.31 -0.95
N SER A 52 -21.99 23.43 0.37
CA SER A 52 -22.16 24.71 1.07
C SER A 52 -20.87 25.54 1.18
N GLY A 53 -19.71 24.97 0.85
CA GLY A 53 -18.42 25.65 0.91
C GLY A 53 -17.28 24.78 1.45
N THR A 54 -16.10 25.38 1.51
CA THR A 54 -14.91 24.75 2.09
C THR A 54 -15.07 24.60 3.61
N LEU A 55 -14.84 23.40 4.13
CA LEU A 55 -14.81 23.15 5.56
C LEU A 55 -13.45 23.58 6.14
N SER A 56 -13.46 24.35 7.23
CA SER A 56 -12.22 24.75 7.88
C SER A 56 -11.63 23.59 8.68
N LEU A 57 -10.38 23.23 8.41
CA LEU A 57 -9.66 22.22 9.20
C LEU A 57 -9.19 22.75 10.56
N THR A 58 -9.46 24.01 10.89
CA THR A 58 -9.39 24.50 12.27
C THR A 58 -10.53 23.94 13.10
N ASP A 59 -11.72 23.83 12.50
CA ASP A 59 -12.97 23.50 13.18
C ASP A 59 -13.31 22.02 13.03
N TYR A 60 -12.86 21.41 11.93
CA TYR A 60 -13.04 20.00 11.63
C TYR A 60 -11.70 19.26 11.62
N SER A 61 -11.74 17.97 11.92
CA SER A 61 -10.67 17.02 11.64
C SER A 61 -11.25 15.80 10.96
N GLY A 62 -10.42 15.01 10.29
CA GLY A 62 -10.91 13.78 9.70
C GLY A 62 -9.82 12.87 9.20
N THR A 63 -10.22 11.63 8.92
CA THR A 63 -9.36 10.59 8.37
C THR A 63 -10.06 9.88 7.22
N ILE A 64 -9.29 9.50 6.20
CA ILE A 64 -9.72 8.59 5.14
C ILE A 64 -8.95 7.30 5.38
N ASN A 65 -9.64 6.23 5.73
CA ASN A 65 -9.06 4.91 5.95
C ASN A 65 -9.31 4.04 4.74
N VAL A 66 -8.24 3.50 4.17
CA VAL A 66 -8.26 2.62 3.02
C VAL A 66 -7.71 1.26 3.42
N THR A 67 -8.57 0.24 3.38
CA THR A 67 -8.21 -1.13 3.74
C THR A 67 -8.20 -2.01 2.51
N ARG A 68 -7.11 -2.75 2.28
CA ARG A 68 -7.01 -3.66 1.14
C ARG A 68 -8.01 -4.81 1.24
N VAL A 69 -8.69 -5.11 0.13
CA VAL A 69 -9.57 -6.28 -0.02
C VAL A 69 -8.86 -7.33 -0.89
N ASP A 70 -8.44 -6.95 -2.10
CA ASP A 70 -7.64 -7.78 -3.01
C ASP A 70 -6.53 -6.94 -3.71
N ASP A 71 -5.96 -7.40 -4.83
CA ASP A 71 -4.92 -6.65 -5.55
C ASP A 71 -5.43 -5.37 -6.24
N SER A 72 -6.72 -5.32 -6.54
CA SER A 72 -7.40 -4.31 -7.34
C SER A 72 -8.56 -3.62 -6.62
N SER A 73 -8.89 -4.01 -5.40
CA SER A 73 -9.98 -3.39 -4.64
C SER A 73 -9.62 -3.08 -3.18
N VAL A 74 -10.28 -2.06 -2.64
CA VAL A 74 -10.13 -1.58 -1.26
C VAL A 74 -11.50 -1.28 -0.66
N ASN A 75 -11.60 -1.28 0.66
CA ASN A 75 -12.69 -0.65 1.38
C ASN A 75 -12.28 0.75 1.81
N LEU A 76 -13.16 1.73 1.64
CA LEU A 76 -12.89 3.12 1.98
C LEU A 76 -13.87 3.62 3.03
N ARG A 77 -13.34 4.08 4.16
CA ARG A 77 -14.11 4.65 5.27
C ARG A 77 -13.63 6.05 5.59
N LEU A 78 -14.57 6.97 5.74
CA LEU A 78 -14.34 8.36 6.10
C LEU A 78 -14.82 8.60 7.53
N LEU A 79 -13.99 9.26 8.32
CA LEU A 79 -14.38 9.82 9.61
C LEU A 79 -14.13 11.32 9.59
N ILE A 80 -15.15 12.13 9.89
CA ILE A 80 -15.05 13.57 10.11
C ILE A 80 -15.54 13.88 11.52
N VAL A 81 -14.82 14.74 12.23
CA VAL A 81 -15.14 15.17 13.59
C VAL A 81 -15.18 16.69 13.65
N GLU A 82 -16.29 17.25 14.13
CA GLU A 82 -16.38 18.66 14.50
C GLU A 82 -15.76 18.83 15.89
N LYS A 83 -14.70 19.65 16.00
CA LYS A 83 -13.88 19.71 17.22
C LYS A 83 -14.57 20.41 18.39
N ALA A 84 -15.47 21.35 18.11
CA ALA A 84 -16.16 22.11 19.15
C ALA A 84 -17.17 21.25 19.91
N THR A 85 -17.86 20.35 19.20
CA THR A 85 -18.95 19.53 19.71
C THR A 85 -18.54 18.08 19.95
N ASN A 86 -17.43 17.63 19.34
CA ASN A 86 -17.04 16.22 19.19
C ASN A 86 -18.07 15.38 18.43
N GLU A 87 -18.95 16.00 17.65
CA GLU A 87 -19.84 15.27 16.75
C GLU A 87 -19.04 14.57 15.66
N GLN A 88 -19.42 13.33 15.35
CA GLN A 88 -18.72 12.48 14.40
C GLN A 88 -19.64 12.08 13.26
N SER A 89 -19.13 12.19 12.05
CA SER A 89 -19.71 11.63 10.84
C SER A 89 -18.80 10.52 10.34
N ASP A 90 -19.34 9.30 10.29
CA ASP A 90 -18.64 8.11 9.85
C ASP A 90 -19.36 7.52 8.64
N VAL A 91 -18.66 7.42 7.53
CA VAL A 91 -19.21 6.98 6.25
C VAL A 91 -18.35 5.86 5.70
N ASP A 92 -18.94 4.68 5.57
CA ASP A 92 -18.36 3.57 4.84
C ASP A 92 -18.81 3.63 3.38
N LEU A 93 -17.88 3.84 2.45
CA LEU A 93 -18.15 3.81 1.02
C LEU A 93 -18.08 2.39 0.45
N GLY A 94 -17.74 1.40 1.28
CA GLY A 94 -17.68 -0.01 0.88
C GLY A 94 -16.55 -0.28 -0.11
N ASN A 95 -16.79 -1.26 -0.98
CA ASN A 95 -15.80 -1.75 -1.93
C ASN A 95 -15.59 -0.76 -3.08
N VAL A 96 -14.34 -0.39 -3.29
CA VAL A 96 -13.88 0.54 -4.32
C VAL A 96 -12.85 -0.18 -5.19
N GLU A 97 -13.11 -0.20 -6.49
CA GLU A 97 -12.20 -0.73 -7.49
C GLU A 97 -11.09 0.29 -7.81
N LEU A 98 -9.90 -0.23 -8.08
CA LEU A 98 -8.71 0.56 -8.35
C LEU A 98 -8.19 0.31 -9.76
N LEU A 99 -8.02 1.40 -10.52
CA LEU A 99 -7.45 1.35 -11.86
C LEU A 99 -6.21 2.24 -11.95
N ARG A 100 -5.04 1.65 -12.20
CA ARG A 100 -3.82 2.42 -12.47
C ARG A 100 -3.88 3.00 -13.89
N GLN A 101 -3.84 4.32 -13.99
CA GLN A 101 -3.89 5.04 -15.27
C GLN A 101 -3.03 6.30 -15.22
N ALA A 102 -2.12 6.47 -16.19
CA ALA A 102 -1.33 7.69 -16.37
C ALA A 102 -0.60 8.20 -15.09
N GLY A 103 0.00 7.30 -14.30
CA GLY A 103 0.76 7.67 -13.10
C GLY A 103 -0.10 8.07 -11.89
N LYS A 104 -1.40 7.76 -11.91
CA LYS A 104 -2.32 7.82 -10.77
C LYS A 104 -3.10 6.52 -10.66
N ILE A 105 -3.74 6.32 -9.51
CA ILE A 105 -4.70 5.25 -9.29
C ILE A 105 -6.08 5.91 -9.21
N LEU A 106 -6.99 5.52 -10.08
CA LEU A 106 -8.39 5.95 -10.03
C LEU A 106 -9.16 5.06 -9.07
N LEU A 107 -10.04 5.67 -8.30
CA LEU A 107 -10.97 4.97 -7.41
C LEU A 107 -12.34 4.97 -8.09
N SER A 108 -12.97 3.79 -8.19
CA SER A 108 -14.29 3.59 -8.79
C SER A 108 -15.21 2.90 -7.79
N ALA A 109 -16.38 3.49 -7.54
CA ALA A 109 -17.44 2.89 -6.73
C ALA A 109 -18.70 2.80 -7.60
N ASP A 110 -19.32 1.63 -7.68
CA ASP A 110 -20.50 1.37 -8.52
C ASP A 110 -20.32 1.80 -10.00
N GLY A 111 -19.10 1.64 -10.52
CA GLY A 111 -18.73 2.02 -11.89
C GLY A 111 -18.61 3.54 -12.13
N GLN A 112 -18.75 4.36 -11.09
CA GLN A 112 -18.53 5.80 -11.14
C GLN A 112 -17.21 6.18 -10.49
N GLN A 113 -16.55 7.21 -11.00
CA GLN A 113 -15.31 7.69 -10.39
C GLN A 113 -15.61 8.27 -9.00
N ALA A 114 -15.08 7.60 -7.98
CA ALA A 114 -15.19 7.97 -6.58
C ALA A 114 -13.96 8.74 -6.07
N GLY A 115 -12.90 8.86 -6.86
CA GLY A 115 -11.70 9.58 -6.44
C GLY A 115 -10.44 9.26 -7.22
N SER A 116 -9.30 9.62 -6.63
CA SER A 116 -7.99 9.25 -7.15
C SER A 116 -6.93 9.23 -6.05
N TYR A 117 -5.86 8.48 -6.29
CA TYR A 117 -4.66 8.48 -5.47
C TYR A 117 -3.44 8.80 -6.35
N GLN A 118 -2.60 9.70 -5.85
CA GLN A 118 -1.34 10.06 -6.48
C GLN A 118 -0.35 10.58 -5.44
N ASN A 119 0.88 10.07 -5.45
CA ASN A 119 2.00 10.56 -4.64
C ASN A 119 1.66 10.73 -3.14
N GLY A 120 1.05 9.70 -2.53
CA GLY A 120 0.69 9.72 -1.11
C GLY A 120 -0.54 10.58 -0.76
N THR A 121 -1.17 11.21 -1.75
CA THR A 121 -2.41 11.97 -1.58
C THR A 121 -3.58 11.18 -2.13
N ILE A 122 -4.64 11.06 -1.35
CA ILE A 122 -5.92 10.50 -1.78
C ILE A 122 -6.94 11.63 -1.91
N GLU A 123 -7.71 11.62 -2.98
CA GLU A 123 -8.90 12.45 -3.17
C GLU A 123 -10.12 11.55 -3.27
N VAL A 124 -11.18 11.89 -2.55
CA VAL A 124 -12.46 11.18 -2.53
C VAL A 124 -13.58 12.14 -2.89
N LEU A 125 -14.47 11.70 -3.77
CA LEU A 125 -15.61 12.42 -4.29
C LEU A 125 -16.89 11.75 -3.80
N GLY A 126 -17.65 12.45 -2.96
CA GLY A 126 -19.01 12.08 -2.58
C GLY A 126 -20.02 12.85 -3.43
N HIS A 127 -21.04 12.18 -3.96
CA HIS A 127 -22.11 12.84 -4.70
C HIS A 127 -23.39 12.85 -3.84
N SER A 128 -24.01 14.02 -3.72
CA SER A 128 -25.30 14.21 -3.06
C SER A 128 -26.24 15.03 -3.96
N PRO A 129 -27.56 15.02 -3.72
CA PRO A 129 -28.49 15.89 -4.45
C PRO A 129 -28.10 17.38 -4.38
N ASP A 130 -27.45 17.79 -3.29
CA ASP A 130 -27.07 19.18 -3.05
C ASP A 130 -25.72 19.55 -3.70
N GLY A 131 -25.00 18.58 -4.25
CA GLY A 131 -23.72 18.77 -4.95
C GLY A 131 -22.65 17.75 -4.56
N THR A 132 -21.41 18.05 -4.93
CA THR A 132 -20.26 17.16 -4.70
C THR A 132 -19.52 17.55 -3.42
N LEU A 133 -19.27 16.55 -2.57
CA LEU A 133 -18.31 16.60 -1.47
C LEU A 133 -16.93 16.18 -2.01
N THR A 134 -15.90 17.02 -1.83
CA THR A 134 -14.52 16.67 -2.18
C THR A 134 -13.67 16.64 -0.92
N LEU A 135 -12.98 15.53 -0.69
CA LEU A 135 -12.08 15.35 0.45
C LEU A 135 -10.70 14.98 -0.06
N ARG A 136 -9.65 15.57 0.52
CA ARG A 136 -8.27 15.13 0.26
C ARG A 136 -7.57 14.80 1.55
N GLY A 137 -6.90 13.66 1.57
CA GLY A 137 -6.04 13.25 2.67
C GLY A 137 -4.62 12.95 2.21
N LYS A 138 -3.68 13.05 3.14
CA LYS A 138 -2.27 12.74 2.91
C LYS A 138 -1.74 11.77 3.97
N ARG A 139 -0.88 10.84 3.55
CA ARG A 139 -0.09 9.97 4.42
C ARG A 139 1.39 10.32 4.37
#